data_AF-A0A6G8C466-F1
#
_entry.id   AF-A0A6G8C466-F1
#
_cell.length_a   1.000
_cell.length_b   1.000
_cell.length_c   1.000
_cell.angle_alpha   90.00
_cell.angle_beta   90.00
_cell.angle_gamma   90.00
#
_symmetry.space_group_name_H-M   'P 1'
#
loop_
_entity.id
_entity.type
_entity.pdbx_description
1 polymer ?
#
loop_
_entity_poly.entity_id
_entity_poly.type
_entity_poly.pdbx_seq_one_letter_code
_entity_poly.pdbx_strand_id
1 'polypeptide(L)'
;MALAQSGGASAGETRKHPLVIAPTIEGMLVCASATADTQHIATHIQAEAACVKRGEVASAAVNALLDTLEPDGPKGDVQVGYTLTLQLLGLYQKSGSGEWQIDADRVNASLQLIREIKRPVVIYLAADHFDTVGPLPKELAKDPSNLMWLRDGKPPQLGYFGYDILPYTLSTDPAIPVNKYRFEALEYLAKKLQTLPKDAQDRIVAVNLLGELHHMFPDFENGMGLKLDVQVTDYSPASVAGFRNWLKNKYQTTDELAKRTGLQYASFDAIPAPSKDIRKEPLQSFGEHYDAYADGILPIGGWLWDPKQVIKRLELHVDGKRAGTVSQQLNRLDVYRAVEEITSANTGYRIDYDYSGLKPGKHIAQVVAVSAEGKSLFGEREFVVVPRDQSRIGTRAPAGLKNLPSSERVLSGIRTYMDTPKPLQDVYYNPLARDWNAYRATQVYGFLQAFYDRALKAGLSADKLYSHQIVPNVNSSWNHQLFAADTTLNGNTPWKQGLNMYGGSTNSPWMQFFIAQRKIADYGVPEFNPQQWKRDGEHLAAMQSHLKAGARFISPYYFSIIPQRFKGASEHGVNRMELSADNPKDGSDKFYRAIIEFAKQ
;
A
#
# COMPACT_ATOMS: atom_id res chain seq x y z
N MET A 1 17.48 13.01 -15.38
CA MET A 1 17.88 11.90 -16.26
C MET A 1 17.61 12.35 -17.68
N ALA A 2 18.57 12.24 -18.60
CA ALA A 2 18.30 12.54 -20.01
C ALA A 2 17.31 11.49 -20.53
N LEU A 3 16.25 11.94 -21.21
CA LEU A 3 15.34 11.09 -21.97
C LEU A 3 16.17 10.39 -23.05
N ALA A 4 16.68 9.21 -22.73
CA ALA A 4 17.15 8.28 -23.72
C ALA A 4 15.91 7.74 -24.44
N GLN A 5 15.91 7.96 -25.75
CA GLN A 5 14.88 7.50 -26.67
C GLN A 5 14.47 6.07 -26.36
N SER A 6 13.16 5.88 -26.25
CA SER A 6 12.51 4.58 -26.21
C SER A 6 13.07 3.70 -27.32
N GLY A 7 13.87 2.70 -26.94
CA GLY A 7 14.09 1.55 -27.80
C GLY A 7 12.73 0.95 -28.11
N GLY A 8 12.39 0.87 -29.39
CA GLY A 8 11.13 0.29 -29.85
C GLY A 8 10.95 -1.09 -29.23
N ALA A 9 9.81 -1.28 -28.55
CA ALA A 9 9.34 -2.61 -28.25
C ALA A 9 9.26 -3.38 -29.57
N SER A 10 9.95 -4.51 -29.64
CA SER A 10 9.78 -5.45 -30.75
C SER A 10 8.30 -5.80 -30.83
N ALA A 11 7.65 -5.42 -31.93
CA ALA A 11 6.39 -6.01 -32.32
C ALA A 11 6.63 -7.52 -32.50
N GLY A 12 6.02 -8.36 -31.65
CA GLY A 12 5.96 -9.80 -31.90
C GLY A 12 6.25 -10.77 -30.75
N GLU A 13 6.38 -10.37 -29.48
CA GLU A 13 6.23 -11.36 -28.39
C GLU A 13 4.74 -11.58 -28.11
N THR A 14 4.20 -12.71 -28.58
CA THR A 14 2.86 -13.17 -28.21
C THR A 14 2.77 -13.28 -26.69
N ARG A 15 1.90 -12.46 -26.09
CA ARG A 15 1.64 -12.43 -24.65
C ARG A 15 1.24 -13.84 -24.18
N LYS A 16 1.90 -14.35 -23.13
CA LYS A 16 1.64 -15.72 -22.64
C LYS A 16 0.24 -15.93 -22.06
N HIS A 17 -0.39 -14.89 -21.52
CA HIS A 17 -1.69 -14.95 -20.86
C HIS A 17 -2.44 -13.62 -21.01
N PRO A 18 -3.78 -13.59 -21.09
CA PRO A 18 -4.55 -12.35 -21.12
C PRO A 18 -4.36 -11.50 -19.84
N LEU A 19 -4.67 -10.22 -19.92
CA LEU A 19 -4.90 -9.39 -18.73
C LEU A 19 -6.31 -9.65 -18.20
N VAL A 20 -6.43 -9.96 -16.90
CA VAL A 20 -7.73 -10.12 -16.26
C VAL A 20 -8.14 -8.86 -15.52
N ILE A 21 -9.32 -8.32 -15.85
CA ILE A 21 -10.00 -7.29 -15.07
C ILE A 21 -10.87 -8.00 -14.03
N ALA A 22 -10.43 -8.07 -12.78
CA ALA A 22 -11.06 -8.86 -11.72
C ALA A 22 -11.61 -7.95 -10.61
N PRO A 23 -12.73 -7.24 -10.81
CA PRO A 23 -13.30 -6.39 -9.77
C PRO A 23 -13.66 -7.16 -8.51
N THR A 24 -13.55 -6.52 -7.35
CA THR A 24 -14.23 -7.00 -6.14
C THR A 24 -15.73 -6.88 -6.35
N ILE A 25 -16.50 -7.88 -5.93
CA ILE A 25 -17.97 -7.85 -6.02
C ILE A 25 -18.53 -8.08 -4.62
N GLU A 26 -19.22 -7.09 -4.09
CA GLU A 26 -19.92 -7.23 -2.82
C GLU A 26 -21.23 -7.98 -3.01
N GLY A 27 -21.57 -8.84 -2.03
CA GLY A 27 -22.84 -9.59 -2.03
C GLY A 27 -22.80 -10.93 -2.74
N MET A 28 -21.63 -11.45 -3.11
CA MET A 28 -21.51 -12.76 -3.80
C MET A 28 -22.08 -13.94 -3.01
N LEU A 29 -22.13 -13.84 -1.68
CA LEU A 29 -22.71 -14.87 -0.80
C LEU A 29 -24.17 -14.58 -0.41
N VAL A 30 -24.82 -13.59 -1.04
CA VAL A 30 -26.21 -13.23 -0.80
C VAL A 30 -27.11 -13.76 -1.92
N CYS A 31 -27.63 -14.97 -1.73
CA CYS A 31 -28.56 -15.66 -2.62
C CYS A 31 -29.94 -14.99 -2.75
N ALA A 32 -30.58 -15.19 -3.91
CA ALA A 32 -31.87 -14.60 -4.24
C ALA A 32 -32.97 -14.96 -3.22
N SER A 33 -33.00 -16.20 -2.71
CA SER A 33 -34.01 -16.64 -1.75
C SER A 33 -33.98 -15.84 -0.44
N ALA A 34 -32.78 -15.46 0.05
CA ALA A 34 -32.66 -14.61 1.22
C ALA A 34 -33.01 -13.15 0.92
N THR A 35 -32.70 -12.66 -0.29
CA THR A 35 -33.10 -11.31 -0.70
C THR A 35 -34.62 -11.16 -0.85
N ALA A 36 -35.35 -12.24 -1.15
CA ALA A 36 -36.81 -12.25 -1.25
C ALA A 36 -37.53 -12.38 0.10
N ASP A 37 -36.85 -12.91 1.13
CA ASP A 37 -37.40 -13.03 2.48
C ASP A 37 -37.35 -11.68 3.21
N THR A 38 -38.40 -10.87 3.03
CA THR A 38 -38.53 -9.57 3.68
C THR A 38 -39.10 -9.67 5.10
N GLN A 39 -39.63 -10.84 5.48
CA GLN A 39 -40.26 -11.06 6.78
C GLN A 39 -39.26 -11.44 7.86
N HIS A 40 -38.23 -12.24 7.54
CA HIS A 40 -37.30 -12.80 8.53
C HIS A 40 -35.87 -12.28 8.37
N ILE A 41 -35.52 -11.70 7.22
CA ILE A 41 -34.16 -11.23 6.93
C ILE A 41 -34.16 -9.71 6.75
N ALA A 42 -33.57 -9.04 7.74
CA ALA A 42 -33.50 -7.58 7.81
C ALA A 42 -32.13 -7.04 7.36
N THR A 43 -31.04 -7.79 7.50
CA THR A 43 -29.68 -7.31 7.24
C THR A 43 -28.92 -8.16 6.23
N HIS A 44 -27.89 -7.59 5.60
CA HIS A 44 -27.01 -8.32 4.68
C HIS A 44 -26.32 -9.50 5.37
N ILE A 45 -25.91 -9.35 6.64
CA ILE A 45 -25.24 -10.40 7.43
C ILE A 45 -26.18 -11.58 7.65
N GLN A 46 -27.46 -11.31 7.96
CA GLN A 46 -28.47 -12.36 8.11
C GLN A 46 -28.74 -13.07 6.78
N ALA A 47 -28.78 -12.31 5.69
CA ALA A 47 -28.99 -12.86 4.35
C ALA A 47 -27.86 -13.81 3.96
N GLU A 48 -26.61 -13.37 4.12
CA GLU A 48 -25.43 -14.19 3.85
C GLU A 48 -25.43 -15.48 4.70
N ALA A 49 -25.66 -15.37 6.01
CA ALA A 49 -25.70 -16.52 6.90
C ALA A 49 -26.81 -17.52 6.52
N ALA A 50 -27.97 -17.03 6.08
CA ALA A 50 -29.06 -17.88 5.60
C ALA A 50 -28.68 -18.60 4.30
N CYS A 51 -28.04 -17.91 3.36
CA CYS A 51 -27.61 -18.48 2.08
C CYS A 51 -26.53 -19.55 2.25
N VAL A 52 -25.52 -19.28 3.09
CA VAL A 52 -24.48 -20.26 3.43
C VAL A 52 -25.11 -21.54 4.00
N LYS A 53 -26.06 -21.42 4.94
CA LYS A 53 -26.78 -22.57 5.51
C LYS A 53 -27.62 -23.35 4.50
N ARG A 54 -28.14 -22.66 3.47
CA ARG A 54 -28.94 -23.28 2.40
C ARG A 54 -28.05 -23.91 1.31
N GLY A 55 -26.74 -23.66 1.31
CA GLY A 55 -25.86 -24.04 0.20
C GLY A 55 -26.16 -23.24 -1.08
N GLU A 56 -26.66 -22.02 -0.94
CA GLU A 56 -26.99 -21.12 -2.05
C GLU A 56 -26.01 -19.95 -2.10
N VAL A 57 -25.68 -19.50 -3.31
CA VAL A 57 -24.79 -18.37 -3.58
C VAL A 57 -25.35 -17.47 -4.68
N ALA A 58 -24.77 -16.28 -4.88
CA ALA A 58 -25.26 -15.29 -5.84
C ALA A 58 -24.72 -15.47 -7.27
N SER A 59 -24.33 -16.69 -7.69
CA SER A 59 -23.66 -16.93 -8.98
C SER A 59 -24.40 -16.36 -10.18
N ALA A 60 -25.74 -16.43 -10.21
CA ALA A 60 -26.55 -15.88 -11.29
C ALA A 60 -26.46 -14.34 -11.37
N ALA A 61 -26.52 -13.65 -10.22
CA ALA A 61 -26.40 -12.20 -10.17
C ALA A 61 -24.97 -11.73 -10.51
N VAL A 62 -23.95 -12.49 -10.07
CA VAL A 62 -22.57 -12.23 -10.45
C VAL A 62 -22.38 -12.42 -11.95
N ASN A 63 -22.86 -13.52 -12.53
CA ASN A 63 -22.79 -13.73 -13.99
C ASN A 63 -23.49 -12.62 -14.76
N ALA A 64 -24.68 -12.17 -14.34
CA ALA A 64 -25.38 -11.07 -15.01
C ALA A 64 -24.57 -9.75 -15.01
N LEU A 65 -23.88 -9.45 -13.90
CA LEU A 65 -22.97 -8.31 -13.84
C LEU A 65 -21.77 -8.52 -14.79
N LEU A 66 -21.13 -9.69 -14.76
CA LEU A 66 -19.96 -9.99 -15.59
C LEU A 66 -20.31 -10.04 -17.09
N ASP A 67 -21.51 -10.48 -17.46
CA ASP A 67 -22.04 -10.43 -18.82
C ASP A 67 -22.35 -8.99 -19.25
N THR A 68 -22.65 -8.08 -18.31
CA THR A 68 -22.76 -6.65 -18.63
C THR A 68 -21.39 -6.05 -18.94
N LEU A 69 -20.35 -6.48 -18.21
CA LEU A 69 -18.98 -5.99 -18.40
C LEU A 69 -18.30 -6.59 -19.64
N GLU A 70 -18.60 -7.85 -19.96
CA GLU A 70 -18.07 -8.61 -21.09
C GLU A 70 -19.15 -9.55 -21.66
N PRO A 71 -20.01 -9.06 -22.58
CA PRO A 71 -21.20 -9.79 -23.05
C PRO A 71 -20.93 -11.12 -23.75
N ASP A 72 -19.80 -11.24 -24.45
CA ASP A 72 -19.45 -12.45 -25.20
C ASP A 72 -18.63 -13.45 -24.36
N GLY A 73 -18.44 -13.15 -23.08
CA GLY A 73 -17.58 -13.92 -22.19
C GLY A 73 -16.07 -13.77 -22.44
N PRO A 74 -15.24 -14.47 -21.63
CA PRO A 74 -13.81 -14.23 -21.52
C PRO A 74 -13.09 -14.66 -22.79
N LYS A 75 -12.67 -13.69 -23.61
CA LYS A 75 -11.97 -13.93 -24.88
C LYS A 75 -10.90 -12.85 -25.14
N GLY A 76 -10.00 -13.11 -26.08
CA GLY A 76 -9.00 -12.13 -26.48
C GLY A 76 -7.92 -11.87 -25.42
N ASP A 77 -7.26 -10.72 -25.54
CA ASP A 77 -6.12 -10.31 -24.71
C ASP A 77 -6.55 -9.68 -23.37
N VAL A 78 -7.83 -9.33 -23.23
CA VAL A 78 -8.43 -8.74 -22.03
C VAL A 78 -9.66 -9.56 -21.67
N GLN A 79 -9.70 -10.09 -20.45
CA GLN A 79 -10.84 -10.89 -19.98
C GLN A 79 -11.40 -10.30 -18.69
N VAL A 80 -12.73 -10.36 -18.50
CA VAL A 80 -13.35 -9.93 -17.25
C VAL A 80 -13.56 -11.14 -16.34
N GLY A 81 -13.06 -11.01 -15.12
CA GLY A 81 -13.17 -11.99 -14.05
C GLY A 81 -13.79 -11.38 -12.80
N TYR A 82 -13.43 -11.92 -11.64
CA TYR A 82 -13.84 -11.37 -10.35
C TYR A 82 -12.78 -11.66 -9.28
N THR A 83 -12.75 -10.82 -8.24
CA THR A 83 -11.95 -11.06 -7.04
C THR A 83 -12.82 -11.71 -5.97
N LEU A 84 -12.42 -12.88 -5.48
CA LEU A 84 -13.02 -13.58 -4.36
C LEU A 84 -12.20 -13.34 -3.09
N THR A 85 -12.68 -12.45 -2.22
CA THR A 85 -12.06 -12.16 -0.92
C THR A 85 -12.50 -13.17 0.13
N LEU A 86 -11.53 -13.83 0.76
CA LEU A 86 -11.70 -14.80 1.84
C LEU A 86 -10.95 -14.31 3.07
N GLN A 87 -11.70 -13.79 4.04
CA GLN A 87 -11.19 -13.38 5.35
C GLN A 87 -10.89 -14.62 6.21
N LEU A 88 -9.62 -14.89 6.47
CA LEU A 88 -9.16 -16.16 7.04
C LEU A 88 -9.70 -16.35 8.46
N LEU A 89 -9.63 -15.33 9.32
CA LEU A 89 -10.22 -15.36 10.66
C LEU A 89 -11.75 -15.33 10.59
N GLY A 90 -12.31 -14.65 9.60
CA GLY A 90 -13.75 -14.65 9.32
C GLY A 90 -14.35 -16.02 8.94
N LEU A 91 -13.53 -17.03 8.65
CA LEU A 91 -13.99 -18.40 8.42
C LEU A 91 -14.34 -19.16 9.70
N TYR A 92 -14.00 -18.66 10.88
CA TYR A 92 -14.20 -19.41 12.12
C TYR A 92 -15.56 -19.16 12.76
N GLN A 93 -16.12 -20.23 13.31
CA GLN A 93 -17.31 -20.23 14.16
C GLN A 93 -17.06 -21.05 15.43
N LYS A 94 -17.92 -20.87 16.44
CA LYS A 94 -17.93 -21.77 17.60
C LYS A 94 -18.70 -23.04 17.27
N SER A 95 -18.10 -24.19 17.57
CA SER A 95 -18.75 -25.49 17.55
C SER A 95 -19.79 -25.61 18.68
N GLY A 96 -20.56 -26.70 18.68
CA GLY A 96 -21.47 -27.02 19.79
C GLY A 96 -20.77 -27.24 21.13
N SER A 97 -19.47 -27.57 21.14
CA SER A 97 -18.65 -27.67 22.36
C SER A 97 -18.02 -26.34 22.78
N GLY A 98 -18.23 -25.27 22.00
CA GLY A 98 -17.70 -23.92 22.28
C GLY A 98 -16.28 -23.67 21.75
N GLU A 99 -15.66 -24.65 21.09
CA GLU A 99 -14.34 -24.53 20.47
C GLU A 99 -14.41 -23.82 19.11
N TRP A 100 -13.33 -23.11 18.74
CA TRP A 100 -13.20 -22.49 17.43
C TRP A 100 -12.91 -23.54 16.36
N GLN A 101 -13.72 -23.55 15.31
CA GLN A 101 -13.52 -24.40 14.13
C GLN A 101 -13.82 -23.62 12.85
N ILE A 102 -13.19 -24.03 11.75
CA ILE A 102 -13.49 -23.50 10.42
C ILE A 102 -14.92 -23.90 10.02
N ASP A 103 -15.73 -22.92 9.61
CA ASP A 103 -17.05 -23.12 9.04
C ASP A 103 -16.93 -23.72 7.62
N ALA A 104 -17.08 -25.04 7.55
CA ALA A 104 -17.01 -25.78 6.30
C ALA A 104 -18.08 -25.34 5.29
N ASP A 105 -19.27 -24.91 5.74
CA ASP A 105 -20.35 -24.50 4.86
C ASP A 105 -20.00 -23.18 4.18
N ARG A 106 -19.44 -22.22 4.93
CA ARG A 106 -18.94 -20.95 4.37
C ARG A 106 -17.81 -21.16 3.36
N VAL A 107 -16.90 -22.09 3.64
CA VAL A 107 -15.85 -22.47 2.67
C VAL A 107 -16.47 -23.12 1.44
N ASN A 108 -17.41 -24.05 1.61
CA ASN A 108 -18.05 -24.74 0.49
C ASN A 108 -18.84 -23.77 -0.40
N ALA A 109 -19.55 -22.79 0.16
CA ALA A 109 -20.23 -21.74 -0.58
C ALA A 109 -19.23 -20.89 -1.40
N SER A 110 -18.10 -20.53 -0.81
CA SER A 110 -17.03 -19.81 -1.52
C SER A 110 -16.46 -20.61 -2.69
N LEU A 111 -16.25 -21.91 -2.52
CA LEU A 111 -15.79 -22.82 -3.59
C LEU A 111 -16.88 -23.03 -4.66
N GLN A 112 -18.15 -23.01 -4.27
CA GLN A 112 -19.29 -23.13 -5.18
C GLN A 112 -19.34 -21.95 -6.15
N LEU A 113 -19.05 -20.73 -5.72
CA LEU A 113 -18.87 -19.58 -6.62
C LEU A 113 -17.83 -19.87 -7.71
N ILE A 114 -16.66 -20.42 -7.34
CA ILE A 114 -15.61 -20.79 -8.31
C ILE A 114 -16.10 -21.88 -9.27
N ARG A 115 -16.89 -22.85 -8.80
CA ARG A 115 -17.44 -23.92 -9.65
C ARG A 115 -18.45 -23.39 -10.66
N GLU A 116 -19.37 -22.53 -10.22
CA GLU A 116 -20.54 -22.08 -10.97
C GLU A 116 -20.26 -20.90 -11.90
N ILE A 117 -19.48 -19.90 -11.46
CA ILE A 117 -19.14 -18.73 -12.28
C ILE A 117 -18.01 -19.12 -13.21
N LYS A 118 -18.28 -19.35 -14.50
CA LYS A 118 -17.29 -19.79 -15.51
C LYS A 118 -16.45 -18.64 -16.07
N ARG A 119 -15.87 -17.83 -15.18
CA ARG A 119 -14.97 -16.71 -15.49
C ARG A 119 -13.60 -16.89 -14.77
N PRO A 120 -12.54 -16.17 -15.19
CA PRO A 120 -11.30 -16.08 -14.44
C PRO A 120 -11.54 -15.53 -13.03
N VAL A 121 -10.80 -16.02 -12.03
CA VAL A 121 -10.90 -15.58 -10.63
C VAL A 121 -9.54 -15.24 -10.05
N VAL A 122 -9.49 -14.11 -9.33
CA VAL A 122 -8.40 -13.76 -8.42
C VAL A 122 -8.88 -14.07 -7.01
N ILE A 123 -8.14 -14.85 -6.25
CA ILE A 123 -8.47 -15.15 -4.86
C ILE A 123 -7.68 -14.20 -3.98
N TYR A 124 -8.33 -13.54 -3.03
CA TYR A 124 -7.66 -12.74 -2.02
C TYR A 124 -7.82 -13.43 -0.66
N LEU A 125 -6.72 -13.93 -0.10
CA LEU A 125 -6.67 -14.54 1.23
C LEU A 125 -6.33 -13.48 2.27
N ALA A 126 -7.35 -12.75 2.72
CA ALA A 126 -7.23 -11.64 3.66
C ALA A 126 -6.88 -12.15 5.07
N ALA A 127 -5.76 -11.68 5.60
CA ALA A 127 -5.24 -11.96 6.94
C ALA A 127 -4.38 -10.80 7.46
N ASP A 128 -4.65 -9.58 7.00
CA ASP A 128 -4.06 -8.33 7.44
C ASP A 128 -4.95 -7.65 8.51
N HIS A 129 -4.89 -6.33 8.58
CA HIS A 129 -5.66 -5.53 9.53
C HIS A 129 -7.16 -5.41 9.20
N PHE A 130 -7.60 -5.83 8.01
CA PHE A 130 -9.01 -5.85 7.58
C PHE A 130 -9.73 -7.17 7.86
N ASP A 131 -9.03 -8.22 8.30
CA ASP A 131 -9.62 -9.53 8.64
C ASP A 131 -10.34 -9.48 10.00
N THR A 132 -11.39 -8.65 10.09
CA THR A 132 -12.12 -8.31 11.31
C THR A 132 -13.57 -8.82 11.32
N VAL A 133 -14.01 -9.47 10.25
CA VAL A 133 -15.37 -10.01 10.14
C VAL A 133 -15.52 -11.28 10.98
N GLY A 134 -16.68 -11.42 11.62
CA GLY A 134 -17.04 -12.61 12.39
C GLY A 134 -16.68 -12.53 13.88
N PRO A 135 -16.95 -13.61 14.63
CA PRO A 135 -16.83 -13.59 16.09
C PRO A 135 -15.39 -13.86 16.59
N LEU A 136 -14.53 -14.54 15.82
CA LEU A 136 -13.17 -14.86 16.24
C LEU A 136 -12.26 -13.62 16.37
N PRO A 137 -12.22 -12.68 15.39
CA PRO A 137 -11.45 -11.43 15.54
C PRO A 137 -11.72 -10.67 16.84
N LYS A 138 -13.00 -10.59 17.23
CA LYS A 138 -13.45 -9.93 18.48
C LYS A 138 -12.93 -10.62 19.74
N GLU A 139 -12.77 -11.94 19.70
CA GLU A 139 -12.18 -12.70 20.80
C GLU A 139 -10.67 -12.51 20.85
N LEU A 140 -9.99 -12.61 19.70
CA LEU A 140 -8.54 -12.45 19.58
C LEU A 140 -8.08 -11.05 19.99
N ALA A 141 -8.87 -10.01 19.71
CA ALA A 141 -8.56 -8.63 20.08
C ALA A 141 -8.47 -8.41 21.61
N LYS A 142 -9.02 -9.32 22.43
CA LYS A 142 -8.94 -9.23 23.90
C LYS A 142 -7.57 -9.65 24.45
N ASP A 143 -6.84 -10.47 23.70
CA ASP A 143 -5.50 -10.91 24.08
C ASP A 143 -4.47 -10.00 23.39
N PRO A 144 -3.74 -9.17 24.16
CA PRO A 144 -2.82 -8.18 23.61
C PRO A 144 -1.60 -8.81 22.92
N SER A 145 -1.33 -10.11 23.10
CA SER A 145 -0.26 -10.81 22.35
C SER A 145 -0.56 -10.92 20.85
N ASN A 146 -1.84 -10.81 20.46
CA ASN A 146 -2.27 -10.83 19.06
C ASN A 146 -2.08 -9.49 18.35
N LEU A 147 -1.77 -8.41 19.07
CA LEU A 147 -1.80 -7.05 18.58
C LEU A 147 -0.42 -6.39 18.66
N MET A 148 -0.12 -5.54 17.67
CA MET A 148 1.00 -4.62 17.67
C MET A 148 0.74 -3.45 18.62
N TRP A 149 1.77 -2.98 19.32
CA TRP A 149 1.65 -1.93 20.33
C TRP A 149 2.35 -0.64 19.90
N LEU A 150 1.77 0.48 20.31
CA LEU A 150 2.46 1.77 20.37
C LEU A 150 3.39 1.81 21.59
N ARG A 151 4.23 2.83 21.66
CA ARG A 151 5.21 3.03 22.74
C ARG A 151 4.60 3.14 24.13
N ASP A 152 3.31 3.50 24.23
CA ASP A 152 2.58 3.61 25.50
C ASP A 152 2.12 2.25 26.05
N GLY A 153 2.48 1.16 25.36
CA GLY A 153 2.16 -0.21 25.74
C GLY A 153 0.76 -0.66 25.34
N LYS A 154 0.08 0.08 24.45
CA LYS A 154 -1.28 -0.23 24.01
C LYS A 154 -1.35 -0.40 22.49
N PRO A 155 -2.25 -1.26 21.98
CA PRO A 155 -2.58 -1.28 20.56
C PRO A 155 -3.17 0.06 20.11
N PRO A 156 -2.85 0.55 18.90
CA PRO A 156 -3.50 1.74 18.36
C PRO A 156 -5.01 1.48 18.18
N GLN A 157 -5.84 2.47 18.54
CA GLN A 157 -7.25 2.48 18.19
C GLN A 157 -7.41 3.00 16.78
N LEU A 158 -8.08 2.24 15.93
CA LEU A 158 -8.12 2.46 14.51
C LEU A 158 -9.52 2.17 13.97
N GLY A 159 -9.91 2.90 12.93
CA GLY A 159 -11.04 2.55 12.07
C GLY A 159 -10.65 2.81 10.62
N TYR A 160 -11.47 2.42 9.67
CA TYR A 160 -11.27 2.74 8.26
C TYR A 160 -12.61 2.95 7.58
N PHE A 161 -12.98 4.18 7.20
CA PHE A 161 -14.29 4.53 6.64
C PHE A 161 -15.51 3.96 7.39
N GLY A 162 -15.43 3.83 8.71
CA GLY A 162 -16.49 3.26 9.56
C GLY A 162 -16.43 1.73 9.72
N TYR A 163 -15.45 1.06 9.13
CA TYR A 163 -15.13 -0.36 9.37
C TYR A 163 -14.10 -0.49 10.50
N ASP A 164 -14.25 -1.53 11.31
CA ASP A 164 -13.27 -1.89 12.33
C ASP A 164 -12.03 -2.50 11.66
N ILE A 165 -10.84 -2.02 12.03
CA ILE A 165 -9.56 -2.64 11.67
C ILE A 165 -8.76 -2.97 12.94
N LEU A 166 -7.98 -4.05 12.89
CA LEU A 166 -7.23 -4.53 14.05
C LEU A 166 -5.72 -4.57 13.75
N PRO A 167 -4.86 -4.01 14.62
CA PRO A 167 -3.43 -3.92 14.39
C PRO A 167 -2.74 -5.25 14.75
N TYR A 168 -2.99 -6.32 14.02
CA TYR A 168 -2.47 -7.64 14.37
C TYR A 168 -0.94 -7.72 14.32
N THR A 169 -0.34 -8.52 15.20
CA THR A 169 1.12 -8.72 15.25
C THR A 169 1.71 -9.20 13.92
N LEU A 170 2.94 -8.75 13.62
CA LEU A 170 3.77 -9.23 12.50
C LEU A 170 4.78 -10.30 12.94
N SER A 171 4.69 -10.79 14.18
CA SER A 171 5.46 -11.95 14.63
C SER A 171 5.10 -13.17 13.79
N THR A 172 6.09 -13.99 13.42
CA THR A 172 5.87 -15.26 12.70
C THR A 172 5.63 -16.44 13.64
N ASP A 173 5.58 -16.21 14.96
CA ASP A 173 5.41 -17.26 15.96
C ASP A 173 4.02 -17.91 15.83
N PRO A 174 3.92 -19.22 15.48
CA PRO A 174 2.65 -19.92 15.37
C PRO A 174 1.97 -20.18 16.72
N ALA A 175 2.67 -20.01 17.85
CA ALA A 175 2.09 -20.15 19.18
C ALA A 175 1.19 -18.97 19.57
N ILE A 176 1.34 -17.81 18.91
CA ILE A 176 0.45 -16.68 19.12
C ILE A 176 -0.94 -17.02 18.57
N PRO A 177 -2.03 -16.86 19.35
CA PRO A 177 -3.36 -17.33 18.97
C PRO A 177 -3.83 -16.88 17.59
N VAL A 178 -3.66 -15.60 17.23
CA VAL A 178 -4.07 -15.09 15.91
C VAL A 178 -3.35 -15.80 14.76
N ASN A 179 -2.06 -16.09 14.92
CA ASN A 179 -1.27 -16.75 13.90
C ASN A 179 -1.64 -18.23 13.75
N LYS A 180 -1.95 -18.91 14.86
CA LYS A 180 -2.48 -20.29 14.82
C LYS A 180 -3.67 -20.36 13.86
N TYR A 181 -4.67 -19.49 14.07
CA TYR A 181 -5.90 -19.51 13.26
C TYR A 181 -5.67 -19.04 11.82
N ARG A 182 -4.87 -17.99 11.60
CA ARG A 182 -4.54 -17.54 10.24
C ARG A 182 -3.83 -18.61 9.42
N PHE A 183 -2.83 -19.28 10.02
CA PHE A 183 -2.07 -20.33 9.34
C PHE A 183 -2.93 -21.57 9.09
N GLU A 184 -3.75 -21.98 10.06
CA GLU A 184 -4.67 -23.10 9.89
C GLU A 184 -5.70 -22.83 8.78
N ALA A 185 -6.32 -21.65 8.74
CA ALA A 185 -7.26 -21.27 7.69
C ALA A 185 -6.61 -21.18 6.31
N LEU A 186 -5.40 -20.61 6.20
CA LEU A 186 -4.62 -20.61 4.96
C LEU A 186 -4.41 -22.04 4.44
N GLU A 187 -3.90 -22.93 5.30
CA GLU A 187 -3.58 -24.31 4.94
C GLU A 187 -4.85 -25.12 4.61
N TYR A 188 -5.95 -24.86 5.31
CA TYR A 188 -7.25 -25.47 5.03
C TYR A 188 -7.79 -25.04 3.66
N LEU A 189 -7.81 -23.73 3.37
CA LEU A 189 -8.27 -23.22 2.08
C LEU A 189 -7.38 -23.69 0.94
N ALA A 190 -6.06 -23.66 1.11
CA ALA A 190 -5.11 -24.16 0.11
C ALA A 190 -5.39 -25.62 -0.29
N LYS A 191 -5.66 -26.49 0.69
CA LYS A 191 -6.05 -27.88 0.44
C LYS A 191 -7.42 -27.99 -0.23
N LYS A 192 -8.39 -27.18 0.18
CA LYS A 192 -9.74 -27.17 -0.41
C LYS A 192 -9.77 -26.66 -1.85
N LEU A 193 -8.93 -25.69 -2.21
CA LEU A 193 -8.81 -25.22 -3.59
C LEU A 193 -8.32 -26.33 -4.53
N GLN A 194 -7.46 -27.23 -4.06
CA GLN A 194 -7.00 -28.39 -4.83
C GLN A 194 -8.08 -29.46 -5.05
N THR A 195 -9.19 -29.42 -4.31
CA THR A 195 -10.31 -30.36 -4.54
C THR A 195 -11.31 -29.86 -5.58
N LEU A 196 -11.14 -28.62 -6.07
CA LEU A 196 -11.93 -28.11 -7.17
C LEU A 196 -11.69 -28.94 -8.44
N PRO A 197 -12.67 -29.05 -9.34
CA PRO A 197 -12.45 -29.58 -10.68
C PRO A 197 -11.30 -28.87 -11.41
N LYS A 198 -10.57 -29.57 -12.28
CA LYS A 198 -9.39 -29.01 -12.97
C LYS A 198 -9.70 -27.74 -13.76
N ASP A 199 -10.86 -27.69 -14.42
CA ASP A 199 -11.34 -26.49 -15.13
C ASP A 199 -11.55 -25.28 -14.21
N ALA A 200 -11.94 -25.52 -12.95
CA ALA A 200 -12.10 -24.47 -11.96
C ALA A 200 -10.74 -24.02 -11.40
N GLN A 201 -9.81 -24.96 -11.16
CA GLN A 201 -8.43 -24.63 -10.75
C GLN A 201 -7.67 -23.82 -11.81
N ASP A 202 -7.90 -24.13 -13.08
CA ASP A 202 -7.25 -23.45 -14.20
C ASP A 202 -7.72 -22.01 -14.37
N ARG A 203 -8.96 -21.70 -13.94
CA ARG A 203 -9.50 -20.34 -13.93
C ARG A 203 -9.01 -19.49 -12.77
N ILE A 204 -8.36 -20.07 -11.76
CA ILE A 204 -7.67 -19.29 -10.72
C ILE A 204 -6.42 -18.67 -11.32
N VAL A 205 -6.43 -17.36 -11.51
CA VAL A 205 -5.35 -16.61 -12.17
C VAL A 205 -4.29 -16.14 -11.19
N ALA A 206 -4.71 -15.82 -9.97
CA ALA A 206 -3.84 -15.36 -8.90
C ALA A 206 -4.46 -15.67 -7.53
N VAL A 207 -3.58 -15.80 -6.54
CA VAL A 207 -3.90 -15.85 -5.11
C VAL A 207 -3.06 -14.77 -4.43
N ASN A 208 -3.72 -13.68 -4.04
CA ASN A 208 -3.14 -12.61 -3.25
C ASN A 208 -3.06 -13.07 -1.80
N LEU A 209 -1.87 -13.03 -1.23
CA LEU A 209 -1.62 -13.40 0.17
C LEU A 209 -1.74 -12.19 1.08
N LEU A 210 -2.34 -12.40 2.25
CA LEU A 210 -2.44 -11.48 3.39
C LEU A 210 -3.31 -10.25 3.17
N GLY A 211 -2.95 -9.39 2.22
CA GLY A 211 -3.46 -8.02 2.14
C GLY A 211 -2.37 -7.00 2.40
N GLU A 212 -2.75 -5.73 2.59
CA GLU A 212 -1.84 -4.59 2.79
C GLU A 212 -1.02 -4.77 4.08
N LEU A 213 0.12 -5.45 3.96
CA LEU A 213 0.94 -5.86 5.08
C LEU A 213 1.97 -4.78 5.41
N HIS A 214 1.77 -4.14 6.56
CA HIS A 214 2.65 -3.10 7.06
C HIS A 214 2.50 -2.93 8.58
N HIS A 215 3.38 -2.16 9.19
CA HIS A 215 3.18 -1.69 10.55
C HIS A 215 2.04 -0.66 10.64
N MET A 216 1.39 -0.59 11.79
CA MET A 216 0.31 0.37 12.03
C MET A 216 0.83 1.63 12.71
N PHE A 217 0.02 2.68 12.64
CA PHE A 217 0.26 3.98 13.24
C PHE A 217 -1.09 4.66 13.54
N PRO A 218 -1.16 5.61 14.49
CA PRO A 218 -2.41 6.31 14.79
C PRO A 218 -2.96 7.06 13.58
N ASP A 219 -4.29 7.11 13.47
CA ASP A 219 -5.00 7.83 12.41
C ASP A 219 -4.57 7.35 11.01
N PHE A 220 -4.49 6.02 10.85
CA PHE A 220 -4.17 5.36 9.57
C PHE A 220 -5.15 5.75 8.48
N GLU A 221 -6.43 5.89 8.82
CA GLU A 221 -7.53 6.18 7.91
C GLU A 221 -7.52 7.59 7.33
N ASN A 222 -7.05 8.59 8.09
CA ASN A 222 -6.92 9.97 7.60
C ASN A 222 -5.46 10.38 7.37
N GLY A 223 -4.51 9.48 7.62
CA GLY A 223 -3.08 9.72 7.75
C GLY A 223 -2.30 9.96 6.45
N MET A 224 -2.91 10.63 5.48
CA MET A 224 -2.27 10.95 4.21
C MET A 224 -1.44 12.24 4.31
N GLY A 225 -0.13 12.09 4.49
CA GLY A 225 0.89 13.12 4.36
C GLY A 225 2.09 12.88 5.26
N LEU A 226 3.13 13.72 5.15
CA LEU A 226 4.27 13.68 6.08
C LEU A 226 3.88 14.34 7.42
N LYS A 227 3.48 13.55 8.41
CA LYS A 227 3.25 14.03 9.79
C LYS A 227 4.58 14.18 10.52
N LEU A 228 4.77 15.29 11.24
CA LEU A 228 5.96 15.52 12.07
C LEU A 228 5.94 14.69 13.35
N ASP A 229 4.75 14.42 13.88
CA ASP A 229 4.55 13.60 15.08
C ASP A 229 4.40 12.13 14.70
N VAL A 230 5.52 11.49 14.37
CA VAL A 230 5.52 10.09 13.92
C VAL A 230 5.40 9.16 15.12
N GLN A 231 4.33 8.37 15.11
CA GLN A 231 4.16 7.22 15.97
C GLN A 231 4.01 5.98 15.11
N VAL A 232 4.62 4.88 15.51
CA VAL A 232 4.62 3.62 14.76
C VAL A 232 4.42 2.46 15.72
N THR A 233 4.02 1.32 15.19
CA THR A 233 4.20 0.03 15.85
C THR A 233 5.47 -0.66 15.33
N ASP A 234 6.05 -1.69 15.94
CA ASP A 234 5.55 -2.46 17.08
C ASP A 234 6.50 -2.38 18.28
N TYR A 235 6.02 -1.80 19.37
CA TYR A 235 6.73 -1.68 20.65
C TYR A 235 6.32 -2.77 21.66
N SER A 236 5.66 -3.84 21.21
CA SER A 236 5.42 -5.01 22.06
C SER A 236 6.74 -5.54 22.64
N PRO A 237 6.74 -6.12 23.87
CA PRO A 237 7.95 -6.64 24.49
C PRO A 237 8.73 -7.62 23.59
N ALA A 238 8.02 -8.45 22.83
CA ALA A 238 8.61 -9.39 21.88
C ALA A 238 9.32 -8.66 20.72
N SER A 239 8.70 -7.62 20.15
CA SER A 239 9.29 -6.85 19.06
C SER A 239 10.55 -6.08 19.51
N VAL A 240 10.51 -5.46 20.70
CA VAL A 240 11.68 -4.76 21.28
C VAL A 240 12.82 -5.73 21.58
N ALA A 241 12.53 -6.92 22.12
CA ALA A 241 13.53 -7.96 22.31
C ALA A 241 14.10 -8.45 20.96
N GLY A 242 13.25 -8.61 19.95
CA GLY A 242 13.67 -8.98 18.59
C GLY A 242 14.60 -7.94 17.96
N PHE A 243 14.34 -6.64 18.17
CA PHE A 243 15.24 -5.58 17.71
C PHE A 243 16.62 -5.63 18.37
N ARG A 244 16.68 -5.88 19.68
CA ARG A 244 17.96 -6.05 20.40
C ARG A 244 18.75 -7.25 19.87
N ASN A 245 18.06 -8.37 19.61
CA ASN A 245 18.67 -9.54 18.98
C ASN A 245 19.14 -9.25 17.54
N TRP A 246 18.37 -8.48 16.77
CA TRP A 246 18.75 -8.04 15.43
C TRP A 246 20.00 -7.15 15.47
N LEU A 247 20.08 -6.21 16.42
CA LEU A 247 21.27 -5.38 16.63
C LEU A 247 22.48 -6.23 17.03
N LYS A 248 22.30 -7.23 17.91
CA LYS A 248 23.34 -8.18 18.28
C LYS A 248 23.87 -8.93 17.06
N ASN A 249 22.99 -9.40 16.18
CA ASN A 249 23.41 -10.07 14.94
C ASN A 249 24.07 -9.11 13.95
N LYS A 250 23.63 -7.85 13.87
CA LYS A 250 24.20 -6.85 12.96
C LYS A 250 25.58 -6.36 13.38
N TYR A 251 25.75 -6.05 14.67
CA TYR A 251 26.96 -5.42 15.19
C TYR A 251 27.91 -6.38 15.89
N GLN A 252 27.43 -7.56 16.30
CA GLN A 252 28.18 -8.60 17.05
C GLN A 252 28.57 -8.19 18.47
N THR A 253 29.15 -7.00 18.66
CA THR A 253 29.55 -6.45 19.97
C THR A 253 29.04 -5.02 20.18
N THR A 254 28.92 -4.60 21.43
CA THR A 254 28.56 -3.22 21.79
C THR A 254 29.65 -2.22 21.40
N ASP A 255 30.91 -2.65 21.37
CA ASP A 255 32.03 -1.80 20.93
C ASP A 255 31.95 -1.50 19.42
N GLU A 256 31.61 -2.49 18.60
CA GLU A 256 31.44 -2.28 17.17
C GLU A 256 30.18 -1.44 16.88
N LEU A 257 29.12 -1.61 17.67
CA LEU A 257 27.96 -0.71 17.63
C LEU A 257 28.38 0.72 17.97
N ALA A 258 29.12 0.93 19.05
CA ALA A 258 29.58 2.25 19.47
C ALA A 258 30.48 2.91 18.41
N LYS A 259 31.39 2.14 17.80
CA LYS A 259 32.25 2.61 16.72
C LYS A 259 31.47 3.03 15.48
N ARG A 260 30.43 2.30 15.08
CA ARG A 260 29.64 2.58 13.87
C ARG A 260 28.56 3.63 14.06
N THR A 261 28.03 3.76 15.26
CA THR A 261 26.87 4.62 15.56
C THR A 261 27.26 5.86 16.35
N GLY A 262 28.36 5.81 17.11
CA GLY A 262 28.71 6.82 18.11
C GLY A 262 27.82 6.79 19.36
N LEU A 263 27.11 5.68 19.61
CA LEU A 263 26.25 5.51 20.78
C LEU A 263 26.78 4.35 21.64
N GLN A 264 26.96 4.59 22.94
CA GLN A 264 27.56 3.62 23.85
C GLN A 264 26.53 3.04 24.81
N TYR A 265 26.55 1.71 24.98
CA TYR A 265 25.68 0.97 25.87
C TYR A 265 26.46 -0.15 26.57
N ALA A 266 26.07 -0.48 27.80
CA ALA A 266 26.72 -1.54 28.58
C ALA A 266 26.43 -2.95 28.03
N SER A 267 25.30 -3.15 27.36
CA SER A 267 24.88 -4.40 26.73
C SER A 267 23.83 -4.11 25.65
N PHE A 268 23.52 -5.09 24.79
CA PHE A 268 22.41 -4.97 23.83
C PHE A 268 21.04 -4.85 24.53
N ASP A 269 20.89 -5.42 25.73
CA ASP A 269 19.66 -5.31 26.52
C ASP A 269 19.39 -3.90 27.05
N ALA A 270 20.43 -3.08 27.18
CA ALA A 270 20.32 -1.68 27.58
C ALA A 270 19.91 -0.75 26.43
N ILE A 271 19.86 -1.24 25.19
CA ILE A 271 19.54 -0.42 24.03
C ILE A 271 18.02 -0.16 23.99
N PRO A 272 17.57 1.11 23.91
CA PRO A 272 16.16 1.43 23.75
C PRO A 272 15.71 1.18 22.31
N ALA A 273 14.43 0.81 22.13
CA ALA A 273 13.76 1.04 20.87
C ALA A 273 13.49 2.57 20.75
N PRO A 274 14.03 3.25 19.72
CA PRO A 274 13.83 4.70 19.57
C PRO A 274 12.35 5.01 19.47
N SER A 275 11.86 5.96 20.25
CA SER A 275 10.43 6.26 20.33
C SER A 275 10.09 7.69 20.75
N LYS A 276 11.08 8.50 21.15
CA LYS A 276 10.88 9.80 21.81
C LYS A 276 11.21 10.98 20.90
N ASP A 277 10.37 12.02 20.86
CA ASP A 277 10.73 13.26 20.17
C ASP A 277 11.53 14.17 21.11
N ILE A 278 12.79 14.44 20.76
CA ILE A 278 13.71 15.26 21.57
C ILE A 278 13.20 16.69 21.81
N ARG A 279 12.28 17.17 20.96
CA ARG A 279 11.64 18.49 21.10
C ARG A 279 10.51 18.49 22.12
N LYS A 280 9.97 17.33 22.48
CA LYS A 280 8.77 17.18 23.31
C LYS A 280 9.06 16.56 24.66
N GLU A 281 10.08 15.71 24.76
CA GLU A 281 10.39 14.97 25.97
C GLU A 281 11.91 14.78 26.18
N PRO A 282 12.35 14.72 27.44
CA PRO A 282 13.76 14.51 27.76
C PRO A 282 14.23 13.09 27.40
N LEU A 283 15.46 13.00 26.91
CA LEU A 283 16.11 11.73 26.58
C LEU A 283 17.11 11.33 27.68
N GLN A 284 17.12 10.05 28.05
CA GLN A 284 18.18 9.45 28.87
C GLN A 284 19.43 9.14 28.03
N SER A 285 19.22 8.78 26.76
CA SER A 285 20.29 8.63 25.77
C SER A 285 19.81 9.14 24.42
N PHE A 286 20.72 9.69 23.61
CA PHE A 286 20.35 10.19 22.28
C PHE A 286 19.70 9.10 21.39
N GLY A 287 20.04 7.83 21.63
CA GLY A 287 19.46 6.70 20.91
C GLY A 287 17.94 6.51 21.11
N GLU A 288 17.32 7.16 22.10
CA GLU A 288 15.86 7.15 22.26
C GLU A 288 15.14 8.02 21.24
N HIS A 289 15.84 8.92 20.55
CA HIS A 289 15.22 9.90 19.67
C HIS A 289 14.56 9.27 18.43
N TYR A 290 13.29 9.59 18.18
CA TYR A 290 12.52 9.17 17.01
C TYR A 290 11.51 10.24 16.61
N ASP A 291 11.76 10.88 15.48
CA ASP A 291 10.84 11.79 14.78
C ASP A 291 10.76 11.41 13.28
N ALA A 292 10.04 12.19 12.47
CA ALA A 292 9.88 11.96 11.03
C ALA A 292 11.19 11.92 10.20
N TYR A 293 12.30 12.39 10.75
CA TYR A 293 13.58 12.54 10.08
C TYR A 293 14.72 11.84 10.82
N ALA A 294 14.47 11.23 11.99
CA ALA A 294 15.49 10.73 12.89
C ALA A 294 16.34 9.62 12.26
N ASP A 295 15.83 8.92 11.25
CA ASP A 295 16.56 7.91 10.49
C ASP A 295 17.61 8.47 9.52
N GLY A 296 17.69 9.79 9.37
CA GLY A 296 18.65 10.46 8.49
C GLY A 296 18.07 10.88 7.14
N ILE A 297 16.77 10.69 6.90
CA ILE A 297 16.12 11.09 5.65
C ILE A 297 15.34 12.38 5.82
N LEU A 298 15.61 13.36 4.94
CA LEU A 298 14.88 14.62 4.83
C LEU A 298 14.15 14.69 3.48
N PRO A 299 12.83 14.49 3.46
CA PRO A 299 12.01 14.69 2.27
C PRO A 299 12.02 16.14 1.79
N ILE A 300 12.42 16.33 0.54
CA ILE A 300 12.37 17.62 -0.16
C ILE A 300 11.41 17.46 -1.33
N GLY A 301 10.23 18.07 -1.25
CA GLY A 301 9.14 17.77 -2.16
C GLY A 301 8.00 18.78 -2.16
N GLY A 302 7.09 18.57 -3.11
CA GLY A 302 5.98 19.48 -3.39
C GLY A 302 5.13 19.00 -4.56
N TRP A 303 4.42 19.93 -5.20
CA TRP A 303 3.71 19.68 -6.46
C TRP A 303 4.09 20.69 -7.53
N LEU A 304 4.03 20.25 -8.79
CA LEU A 304 4.36 20.96 -10.01
C LEU A 304 3.28 20.68 -11.07
N TRP A 305 2.62 21.73 -11.52
CA TRP A 305 1.82 21.74 -12.74
C TRP A 305 2.64 22.34 -13.88
N ASP A 306 3.03 21.52 -14.85
CA ASP A 306 3.76 21.92 -16.06
C ASP A 306 3.08 21.29 -17.30
N PRO A 307 1.94 21.86 -17.76
CA PRO A 307 1.16 21.28 -18.84
C PRO A 307 1.88 21.33 -20.20
N LYS A 308 2.86 22.23 -20.35
CA LYS A 308 3.65 22.38 -21.58
C LYS A 308 4.95 21.56 -21.54
N GLN A 309 5.23 20.88 -20.44
CA GLN A 309 6.44 20.09 -20.21
C GLN A 309 7.73 20.88 -20.51
N VAL A 310 7.77 22.15 -20.11
CA VAL A 310 8.94 23.03 -20.34
C VAL A 310 10.12 22.64 -19.43
N ILE A 311 9.84 22.04 -18.26
CA ILE A 311 10.86 21.54 -17.33
C ILE A 311 11.29 20.14 -17.76
N LYS A 312 12.57 19.99 -18.14
CA LYS A 312 13.15 18.70 -18.54
C LYS A 312 13.53 17.83 -17.36
N ARG A 313 13.96 18.44 -16.26
CA ARG A 313 14.28 17.77 -14.99
C ARG A 313 14.40 18.77 -13.85
N LEU A 314 14.23 18.26 -12.63
CA LEU A 314 14.56 18.95 -11.39
C LEU A 314 15.83 18.37 -10.75
N GLU A 315 16.71 19.22 -10.25
CA GLU A 315 17.95 18.86 -9.56
C GLU A 315 17.93 19.41 -8.14
N LEU A 316 18.31 18.59 -7.16
CA LEU A 316 18.57 19.07 -5.80
C LEU A 316 20.04 19.51 -5.68
N HIS A 317 20.25 20.69 -5.12
CA HIS A 317 21.55 21.17 -4.67
C HIS A 317 21.49 21.45 -3.17
N VAL A 318 22.49 20.96 -2.42
CA VAL A 318 22.65 21.24 -0.99
C VAL A 318 23.98 21.94 -0.79
N ASP A 319 23.96 23.12 -0.17
CA ASP A 319 25.13 24.00 -0.02
C ASP A 319 25.89 24.21 -1.34
N GLY A 320 25.13 24.47 -2.41
CA GLY A 320 25.66 24.75 -3.74
C GLY A 320 26.20 23.53 -4.49
N LYS A 321 26.16 22.33 -3.88
CA LYS A 321 26.61 21.08 -4.51
C LYS A 321 25.41 20.27 -4.98
N ARG A 322 25.49 19.74 -6.20
CA ARG A 322 24.47 18.85 -6.74
C ARG A 322 24.38 17.58 -5.89
N ALA A 323 23.22 17.36 -5.28
CA ALA A 323 22.94 16.22 -4.40
C ALA A 323 22.19 15.10 -5.13
N GLY A 324 21.33 15.43 -6.10
CA GLY A 324 20.54 14.40 -6.79
C GLY A 324 19.60 14.92 -7.86
N THR A 325 18.92 13.99 -8.54
CA THR A 325 17.79 14.31 -9.42
C THR A 325 16.50 14.12 -8.63
N VAL A 326 15.61 15.10 -8.68
CA VAL A 326 14.32 15.04 -7.98
C VAL A 326 13.32 14.25 -8.83
N SER A 327 12.64 13.29 -8.22
CA SER A 327 11.59 12.52 -8.91
C SER A 327 10.41 13.43 -9.19
N GLN A 328 9.77 13.24 -10.34
CA GLN A 328 8.59 13.98 -10.78
C GLN A 328 7.47 12.99 -11.13
N GLN A 329 6.26 13.49 -11.37
CA GLN A 329 5.09 12.70 -11.77
C GLN A 329 4.60 11.74 -10.67
N LEU A 330 4.82 12.10 -9.41
CA LEU A 330 4.26 11.37 -8.26
C LEU A 330 2.78 11.74 -8.09
N ASN A 331 2.02 10.83 -7.50
CA ASN A 331 0.59 11.02 -7.24
C ASN A 331 0.35 12.13 -6.20
N ARG A 332 -0.48 13.11 -6.56
CA ARG A 332 -1.01 14.21 -5.74
C ARG A 332 -2.49 14.41 -6.06
N LEU A 333 -3.26 13.39 -5.69
CA LEU A 333 -4.70 13.39 -5.91
C LEU A 333 -5.39 14.51 -5.13
N ASP A 334 -4.88 14.86 -3.95
CA ASP A 334 -5.31 16.02 -3.16
C ASP A 334 -5.26 17.34 -3.96
N VAL A 335 -4.14 17.59 -4.66
CA VAL A 335 -3.96 18.78 -5.51
C VAL A 335 -4.91 18.74 -6.70
N TYR A 336 -5.03 17.57 -7.33
CA TYR A 336 -5.95 17.36 -8.44
C TYR A 336 -7.41 17.62 -8.03
N ARG A 337 -7.85 17.17 -6.83
CA ARG A 337 -9.20 17.45 -6.33
C ARG A 337 -9.41 18.92 -5.97
N ALA A 338 -8.39 19.58 -5.42
CA ALA A 338 -8.50 20.93 -4.87
C ALA A 338 -8.40 22.05 -5.92
N VAL A 339 -7.71 21.84 -7.04
CA VAL A 339 -7.41 22.90 -8.02
C VAL A 339 -7.99 22.55 -9.38
N GLU A 340 -9.02 23.28 -9.83
CA GLU A 340 -9.79 22.94 -11.03
C GLU A 340 -8.92 22.82 -12.29
N GLU A 341 -7.98 23.76 -12.51
CA GLU A 341 -7.14 23.78 -13.73
C GLU A 341 -6.10 22.64 -13.78
N ILE A 342 -5.85 21.96 -12.66
CA ILE A 342 -4.95 20.81 -12.60
C ILE A 342 -5.75 19.57 -13.01
N THR A 343 -5.51 19.12 -14.24
CA THR A 343 -6.26 18.03 -14.87
C THR A 343 -5.56 16.67 -14.81
N SER A 344 -4.41 16.57 -14.13
CA SER A 344 -3.71 15.30 -13.87
C SER A 344 -3.35 15.19 -12.39
N ALA A 345 -3.46 13.99 -11.84
CA ALA A 345 -3.02 13.70 -10.48
C ALA A 345 -1.49 13.50 -10.36
N ASN A 346 -0.75 13.43 -11.47
CA ASN A 346 0.71 13.22 -11.47
C ASN A 346 1.49 14.54 -11.38
N THR A 347 1.20 15.36 -10.38
CA THR A 347 1.89 16.66 -10.17
C THR A 347 2.97 16.61 -9.11
N GLY A 348 3.09 15.54 -8.33
CA GLY A 348 4.04 15.45 -7.24
C GLY A 348 5.50 15.41 -7.69
N TYR A 349 6.37 16.05 -6.92
CA TYR A 349 7.81 15.87 -7.01
C TYR A 349 8.42 15.65 -5.62
N ARG A 350 9.45 14.80 -5.54
CA ARG A 350 10.12 14.50 -4.27
C ARG A 350 11.51 13.91 -4.47
N ILE A 351 12.40 14.23 -3.54
CA ILE A 351 13.63 13.49 -3.27
C ILE A 351 13.75 13.26 -1.77
N ASP A 352 14.05 12.03 -1.39
CA ASP A 352 14.38 11.66 -0.01
C ASP A 352 15.89 11.83 0.17
N TYR A 353 16.29 12.96 0.75
CA TYR A 353 17.70 13.33 0.88
C TYR A 353 18.30 12.76 2.16
N ASP A 354 19.35 11.94 2.04
CA ASP A 354 20.13 11.46 3.17
C ASP A 354 21.01 12.60 3.72
N TYR A 355 20.62 13.14 4.87
CA TYR A 355 21.34 14.20 5.56
C TYR A 355 22.33 13.66 6.61
N SER A 356 22.36 12.34 6.85
CA SER A 356 23.12 11.72 7.95
C SER A 356 24.63 11.97 7.89
N GLY A 357 25.15 12.26 6.69
CA GLY A 357 26.55 12.63 6.45
C GLY A 357 26.88 14.12 6.59
N LEU A 358 25.89 14.99 6.84
CA LEU A 358 26.13 16.43 7.01
C LEU A 358 26.71 16.74 8.39
N LYS A 359 27.54 17.77 8.43
CA LYS A 359 28.08 18.29 9.70
C LYS A 359 27.01 19.11 10.42
N PRO A 360 27.01 19.18 11.77
CA PRO A 360 26.12 20.06 12.48
C PRO A 360 26.24 21.53 12.02
N GLY A 361 25.11 22.20 11.81
CA GLY A 361 25.05 23.58 11.30
C GLY A 361 23.84 23.87 10.43
N LYS A 362 23.79 25.11 9.91
CA LYS A 362 22.79 25.55 8.92
C LYS A 362 23.17 25.07 7.53
N HIS A 363 22.16 24.59 6.79
CA HIS A 363 22.27 24.13 5.42
C HIS A 363 21.17 24.74 4.57
N ILE A 364 21.38 24.80 3.25
CA ILE A 364 20.35 25.22 2.29
C ILE A 364 20.14 24.14 1.22
N ALA A 365 18.89 23.74 1.04
CA ALA A 365 18.44 22.90 -0.05
C ALA A 365 17.80 23.78 -1.13
N GLN A 366 18.27 23.66 -2.37
CA GLN A 366 17.74 24.38 -3.54
C GLN A 366 17.34 23.37 -4.62
N VAL A 367 16.06 23.39 -4.98
CA VAL A 367 15.57 22.68 -6.16
C VAL A 367 15.77 23.60 -7.37
N VAL A 368 16.45 23.08 -8.39
CA VAL A 368 16.79 23.81 -9.61
C VAL A 368 16.08 23.14 -10.78
N ALA A 369 15.30 23.92 -11.53
CA ALA A 369 14.71 23.47 -12.79
C ALA A 369 15.72 23.60 -13.93
N VAL A 370 15.75 22.60 -14.80
CA VAL A 370 16.53 22.61 -16.04
C VAL A 370 15.56 22.59 -17.22
N SER A 371 15.58 23.63 -18.03
CA SER A 371 14.70 23.78 -19.21
C SER A 371 15.51 24.16 -20.48
N ALA A 372 14.83 24.60 -21.53
CA ALA A 372 15.48 25.14 -22.73
C ALA A 372 16.05 26.56 -22.50
N GLU A 373 15.47 27.31 -21.57
CA GLU A 373 15.81 28.68 -21.16
C GLU A 373 16.98 28.72 -20.18
N GLY A 374 17.46 27.55 -19.73
CA GLY A 374 18.61 27.41 -18.84
C GLY A 374 18.23 26.83 -17.48
N LYS A 375 19.01 27.19 -16.45
CA LYS A 375 18.76 26.80 -15.06
C LYS A 375 18.03 27.92 -14.32
N SER A 376 17.01 27.57 -13.56
CA SER A 376 16.24 28.51 -12.73
C SER A 376 15.99 27.94 -11.34
N LEU A 377 15.85 28.82 -10.34
CA LEU A 377 15.53 28.44 -8.97
C LEU A 377 14.05 28.03 -8.93
N PHE A 378 13.79 26.79 -8.56
CA PHE A 378 12.44 26.24 -8.48
C PHE A 378 11.85 26.38 -7.08
N GLY A 379 12.70 26.22 -6.05
CA GLY A 379 12.36 26.46 -4.66
C GLY A 379 13.58 26.27 -3.78
N GLU A 380 13.58 26.87 -2.59
CA GLU A 380 14.66 26.67 -1.62
C GLU A 380 14.16 26.65 -0.18
N ARG A 381 14.89 25.94 0.67
CA ARG A 381 14.65 25.82 2.11
C ARG A 381 15.96 25.76 2.86
N GLU A 382 16.08 26.59 3.90
CA GLU A 382 17.10 26.38 4.92
C GLU A 382 16.63 25.32 5.94
N PHE A 383 17.57 24.49 6.40
CA PHE A 383 17.36 23.51 7.46
C PHE A 383 18.61 23.42 8.35
N VAL A 384 18.48 22.81 9.52
CA VAL A 384 19.51 22.80 10.56
C VAL A 384 19.80 21.38 10.99
N VAL A 385 21.03 20.93 10.83
CA VAL A 385 21.51 19.68 11.42
C VAL A 385 21.98 19.98 12.84
N VAL A 386 21.28 19.45 13.84
CA VAL A 386 21.56 19.71 15.25
C VAL A 386 22.51 18.64 15.78
N PRO A 387 23.59 19.00 16.51
CA PRO A 387 24.48 18.02 17.10
C PRO A 387 23.75 17.23 18.21
N ARG A 388 24.19 16.00 18.45
CA ARG A 388 23.52 15.09 19.41
C ARG A 388 23.52 15.59 20.85
N ASP A 389 24.52 16.38 21.20
CA ASP A 389 24.66 17.04 22.50
C ASP A 389 23.84 18.34 22.61
N GLN A 390 23.11 18.71 21.54
CA GLN A 390 22.34 19.96 21.42
C GLN A 390 23.18 21.23 21.69
N SER A 391 24.50 21.13 21.49
CA SER A 391 25.41 22.27 21.62
C SER A 391 25.07 23.36 20.59
N ARG A 392 25.51 24.60 20.89
CA ARG A 392 25.21 25.76 20.04
C ARG A 392 25.78 25.54 18.63
N ILE A 393 24.92 25.68 17.64
CA ILE A 393 25.31 25.66 16.23
C ILE A 393 25.97 26.99 15.81
N GLY A 394 26.91 26.91 14.87
CA GLY A 394 27.53 28.10 14.28
C GLY A 394 26.52 28.96 13.51
N THR A 395 26.75 30.27 13.47
CA THR A 395 25.89 31.25 12.78
C THR A 395 26.21 31.44 11.30
N ARG A 396 27.15 30.66 10.75
CA ARG A 396 27.60 30.77 9.35
C ARG A 396 26.42 30.53 8.42
N ALA A 397 26.20 31.45 7.48
CA ALA A 397 25.21 31.29 6.43
C ALA A 397 25.58 30.12 5.49
N PRO A 398 24.61 29.29 5.08
CA PRO A 398 24.86 28.20 4.16
C PRO A 398 25.25 28.74 2.76
N ALA A 399 26.10 28.00 2.06
CA ALA A 399 26.66 28.43 0.78
C ALA A 399 25.80 27.97 -0.40
N GLY A 400 24.65 28.61 -0.65
CA GLY A 400 23.77 28.30 -1.78
C GLY A 400 24.29 28.77 -3.14
N LEU A 401 23.70 28.23 -4.21
CA LEU A 401 23.76 28.78 -5.56
C LEU A 401 23.18 30.20 -5.56
N LYS A 402 23.79 31.08 -6.35
CA LYS A 402 23.42 32.50 -6.46
C LYS A 402 22.98 32.84 -7.88
N ASN A 403 22.25 33.95 -8.02
CA ASN A 403 21.89 34.56 -9.30
C ASN A 403 21.06 33.65 -10.24
N LEU A 404 20.30 32.71 -9.69
CA LEU A 404 19.32 31.94 -10.45
C LEU A 404 18.00 32.74 -10.55
N PRO A 405 17.45 32.95 -11.76
CA PRO A 405 16.12 33.54 -11.87
C PRO A 405 15.06 32.60 -11.29
N SER A 406 13.96 33.14 -10.75
CA SER A 406 12.81 32.33 -10.33
C SER A 406 12.20 31.61 -11.53
N SER A 407 11.95 30.30 -11.38
CA SER A 407 11.36 29.46 -12.44
C SER A 407 9.99 29.96 -12.87
N GLU A 408 9.14 30.41 -11.94
CA GLU A 408 7.80 30.95 -12.26
C GLU A 408 7.88 32.26 -13.06
N ARG A 409 9.01 32.97 -12.99
CA ARG A 409 9.23 34.21 -13.76
C ARG A 409 9.70 33.93 -15.18
N VAL A 410 10.51 32.90 -15.39
CA VAL A 410 11.14 32.62 -16.70
C VAL A 410 10.46 31.51 -17.50
N LEU A 411 9.69 30.64 -16.84
CA LEU A 411 8.96 29.54 -17.48
C LEU A 411 7.47 29.83 -17.48
N SER A 412 6.89 30.01 -18.66
CA SER A 412 5.48 30.36 -18.81
C SER A 412 4.55 29.18 -18.52
N GLY A 413 3.56 29.41 -17.65
CA GLY A 413 2.44 28.49 -17.42
C GLY A 413 2.71 27.37 -16.40
N ILE A 414 3.86 27.39 -15.73
CA ILE A 414 4.10 26.50 -14.59
C ILE A 414 3.39 27.03 -13.35
N ARG A 415 2.94 26.13 -12.47
CA ARG A 415 2.52 26.43 -11.10
C ARG A 415 3.17 25.43 -10.16
N THR A 416 3.66 25.87 -9.01
CA THR A 416 4.35 24.97 -8.08
C THR A 416 4.19 25.40 -6.63
N TYR A 417 4.32 24.45 -5.73
CA TYR A 417 4.48 24.71 -4.30
C TYR A 417 5.39 23.67 -3.68
N MET A 418 6.25 24.10 -2.75
CA MET A 418 7.19 23.25 -2.02
C MET A 418 6.67 23.00 -0.60
N ASP A 419 6.17 21.78 -0.37
CA ASP A 419 5.55 21.34 0.89
C ASP A 419 6.60 21.12 1.99
N THR A 420 7.71 20.44 1.65
CA THR A 420 8.73 20.02 2.61
C THR A 420 10.16 20.34 2.14
N PRO A 421 11.08 20.61 3.07
CA PRO A 421 10.84 20.81 4.50
C PRO A 421 10.19 22.17 4.81
N LYS A 422 9.69 22.33 6.05
CA LYS A 422 9.31 23.65 6.56
C LYS A 422 10.54 24.56 6.66
N PRO A 423 10.39 25.90 6.57
CA PRO A 423 11.50 26.81 6.77
C PRO A 423 12.19 26.58 8.12
N LEU A 424 13.53 26.53 8.12
CA LEU A 424 14.37 26.31 9.30
C LEU A 424 14.07 25.00 10.05
N GLN A 425 13.64 23.95 9.33
CA GLN A 425 13.46 22.62 9.89
C GLN A 425 14.76 22.16 10.57
N ASP A 426 14.68 21.82 11.84
CA ASP A 426 15.76 21.18 12.58
C ASP A 426 15.66 19.65 12.42
N VAL A 427 16.81 18.98 12.28
CA VAL A 427 16.90 17.53 12.11
C VAL A 427 17.98 16.94 13.03
N TYR A 428 17.69 15.75 13.57
CA TYR A 428 18.48 15.10 14.62
C TYR A 428 18.75 13.64 14.22
N TYR A 429 19.90 13.38 13.61
CA TYR A 429 20.18 12.03 13.10
C TYR A 429 20.50 11.02 14.21
N ASN A 430 19.58 10.07 14.42
CA ASN A 430 19.75 8.90 15.27
C ASN A 430 19.96 7.62 14.44
N PRO A 431 21.18 7.03 14.44
CA PRO A 431 21.44 5.79 13.71
C PRO A 431 20.62 4.59 14.23
N LEU A 432 20.13 4.62 15.48
CA LEU A 432 19.21 3.58 15.97
C LEU A 432 17.81 3.74 15.39
N ALA A 433 17.34 4.94 15.06
CA ALA A 433 16.06 5.15 14.38
C ALA A 433 16.07 4.53 12.98
N ARG A 434 17.17 4.72 12.24
CA ARG A 434 17.42 4.03 10.96
C ARG A 434 17.39 2.51 11.13
N ASP A 435 18.08 2.00 12.14
CA ASP A 435 18.16 0.57 12.41
C ASP A 435 16.81 -0.01 12.86
N TRP A 436 16.01 0.76 13.62
CA TRP A 436 14.66 0.41 14.02
C TRP A 436 13.72 0.29 12.81
N ASN A 437 13.75 1.27 11.90
CA ASN A 437 12.99 1.22 10.65
C ASN A 437 13.41 0.03 9.78
N ALA A 438 14.71 -0.28 9.71
CA ALA A 438 15.20 -1.45 9.00
C ALA A 438 14.71 -2.78 9.62
N TYR A 439 14.76 -2.90 10.95
CA TYR A 439 14.25 -4.08 11.65
C TYR A 439 12.74 -4.27 11.42
N ARG A 440 11.94 -3.21 11.54
CA ARG A 440 10.50 -3.23 11.23
C ARG A 440 10.22 -3.74 9.82
N ALA A 441 11.01 -3.29 8.83
CA ALA A 441 10.90 -3.79 7.46
C ALA A 441 11.23 -5.29 7.32
N THR A 442 12.08 -5.84 8.20
CA THR A 442 12.31 -7.30 8.24
C THR A 442 11.13 -8.07 8.81
N GLN A 443 10.35 -7.48 9.73
CA GLN A 443 9.14 -8.13 10.28
C GLN A 443 8.07 -8.26 9.19
N VAL A 444 7.82 -7.19 8.42
CA VAL A 444 6.88 -7.21 7.29
C VAL A 444 7.30 -8.26 6.24
N TYR A 445 8.57 -8.26 5.83
CA TYR A 445 9.08 -9.25 4.87
C TYR A 445 8.97 -10.68 5.40
N GLY A 446 9.40 -10.90 6.65
CA GLY A 446 9.39 -12.23 7.28
C GLY A 446 7.99 -12.82 7.42
N PHE A 447 6.99 -11.98 7.70
CA PHE A 447 5.62 -12.44 7.83
C PHE A 447 4.99 -12.82 6.47
N LEU A 448 5.22 -12.03 5.41
CA LEU A 448 4.82 -12.39 4.06
C LEU A 448 5.52 -13.67 3.58
N GLN A 449 6.82 -13.83 3.86
CA GLN A 449 7.57 -15.05 3.59
C GLN A 449 6.95 -16.27 4.29
N ALA A 450 6.58 -16.14 5.57
CA ALA A 450 5.98 -17.24 6.32
C ALA A 450 4.63 -17.70 5.71
N PHE A 451 3.80 -16.77 5.25
CA PHE A 451 2.57 -17.09 4.52
C PHE A 451 2.84 -17.75 3.18
N TYR A 452 3.79 -17.21 2.41
CA TYR A 452 4.20 -17.77 1.13
C TYR A 452 4.68 -19.23 1.28
N ASP A 453 5.58 -19.50 2.23
CA ASP A 453 6.14 -20.84 2.46
C ASP A 453 5.05 -21.84 2.88
N ARG A 454 4.11 -21.40 3.72
CA ARG A 454 2.96 -22.23 4.14
C ARG A 454 2.00 -22.50 2.99
N ALA A 455 1.69 -21.48 2.18
CA ALA A 455 0.85 -21.63 1.00
C ALA A 455 1.44 -22.65 0.01
N LEU A 456 2.75 -22.58 -0.26
CA LEU A 456 3.47 -23.56 -1.08
C LEU A 456 3.40 -24.96 -0.48
N LYS A 457 3.73 -25.08 0.82
CA LYS A 457 3.70 -26.38 1.53
C LYS A 457 2.31 -27.00 1.54
N ALA A 458 1.27 -26.17 1.57
CA ALA A 458 -0.12 -26.60 1.50
C ALA A 458 -0.59 -26.95 0.09
N GLY A 459 0.24 -26.74 -0.95
CA GLY A 459 0.02 -27.15 -2.34
C GLY A 459 -0.43 -26.05 -3.29
N LEU A 460 -0.40 -24.78 -2.88
CA LEU A 460 -0.60 -23.67 -3.83
C LEU A 460 0.64 -23.49 -4.71
N SER A 461 0.42 -23.10 -5.97
CA SER A 461 1.49 -22.97 -6.95
C SER A 461 2.19 -21.62 -6.84
N ALA A 462 3.53 -21.62 -6.82
CA ALA A 462 4.36 -20.42 -6.71
C ALA A 462 4.07 -19.37 -7.80
N ASP A 463 3.76 -19.81 -9.02
CA ASP A 463 3.43 -18.93 -10.15
C ASP A 463 2.08 -18.22 -10.01
N LYS A 464 1.26 -18.60 -9.02
CA LYS A 464 -0.02 -17.98 -8.71
C LYS A 464 0.00 -17.19 -7.39
N LEU A 465 1.10 -17.18 -6.63
CA LEU A 465 1.17 -16.47 -5.36
C LEU A 465 1.67 -15.03 -5.54
N TYR A 466 0.83 -14.07 -5.19
CA TYR A 466 1.11 -12.64 -5.28
C TYR A 466 1.10 -12.00 -3.89
N SER A 467 1.98 -11.01 -3.69
CA SER A 467 1.81 -10.06 -2.58
C SER A 467 0.62 -9.14 -2.82
N HIS A 468 0.23 -8.37 -1.80
CA HIS A 468 -0.77 -7.31 -1.89
C HIS A 468 -0.24 -6.11 -1.13
N GLN A 469 0.50 -5.21 -1.78
CA GLN A 469 1.26 -4.18 -1.07
C GLN A 469 1.02 -2.76 -1.55
N ILE A 470 0.88 -1.86 -0.57
CA ILE A 470 1.00 -0.41 -0.75
C ILE A 470 2.39 -0.11 -1.33
N VAL A 471 2.46 0.81 -2.29
CA VAL A 471 3.72 1.40 -2.76
C VAL A 471 3.93 2.75 -2.08
N PRO A 472 4.73 2.86 -0.99
CA PRO A 472 4.76 4.05 -0.15
C PRO A 472 5.18 5.33 -0.89
N ASN A 473 6.03 5.22 -1.91
CA ASN A 473 6.51 6.38 -2.67
C ASN A 473 5.41 7.13 -3.45
N VAL A 474 4.29 6.47 -3.75
CA VAL A 474 3.19 7.05 -4.54
C VAL A 474 1.81 6.91 -3.88
N ASN A 475 1.75 6.24 -2.73
CA ASN A 475 0.65 6.40 -1.79
C ASN A 475 0.64 7.85 -1.26
N SER A 476 -0.53 8.45 -1.01
CA SER A 476 -0.62 9.88 -0.70
C SER A 476 0.13 10.33 0.57
N SER A 477 0.58 9.41 1.44
CA SER A 477 1.44 9.77 2.57
C SER A 477 2.90 10.02 2.20
N TRP A 478 3.39 9.42 1.12
CA TRP A 478 4.81 9.37 0.74
C TRP A 478 5.73 8.98 1.92
N ASN A 479 5.23 8.20 2.88
CA ASN A 479 5.94 7.93 4.13
C ASN A 479 6.26 6.45 4.29
N HIS A 480 7.42 6.04 3.77
CA HIS A 480 7.91 4.67 3.87
C HIS A 480 8.19 4.24 5.32
N GLN A 481 8.53 5.16 6.22
CA GLN A 481 8.81 4.85 7.62
C GLN A 481 7.56 4.37 8.36
N LEU A 482 6.38 4.89 8.01
CA LEU A 482 5.13 4.46 8.64
C LEU A 482 4.81 3.00 8.31
N PHE A 483 4.92 2.63 7.03
CA PHE A 483 4.55 1.28 6.57
C PHE A 483 5.64 0.23 6.80
N ALA A 484 6.91 0.59 6.57
CA ALA A 484 8.05 -0.33 6.55
C ALA A 484 7.87 -1.52 5.56
N ALA A 485 7.23 -1.29 4.41
CA ALA A 485 6.90 -2.33 3.44
C ALA A 485 7.89 -2.47 2.26
N ASP A 486 8.81 -1.51 2.07
CA ASP A 486 9.60 -1.37 0.82
C ASP A 486 10.37 -2.62 0.40
N THR A 487 10.90 -3.40 1.36
CA THR A 487 11.68 -4.62 1.07
C THR A 487 10.85 -5.70 0.39
N THR A 488 9.52 -5.70 0.60
CA THR A 488 8.60 -6.64 -0.05
C THR A 488 8.29 -6.30 -1.51
N LEU A 489 8.61 -5.07 -1.92
CA LEU A 489 8.39 -4.55 -3.27
C LEU A 489 9.61 -4.75 -4.19
N ASN A 490 10.66 -5.42 -3.72
CA ASN A 490 11.83 -5.72 -4.53
C ASN A 490 11.47 -6.72 -5.64
N GLY A 491 12.05 -6.57 -6.83
CA GLY A 491 11.75 -7.48 -7.95
C GLY A 491 12.36 -8.88 -7.83
N ASN A 492 13.14 -9.16 -6.78
CA ASN A 492 13.74 -10.47 -6.52
C ASN A 492 13.20 -11.06 -5.20
N THR A 493 11.88 -11.21 -5.14
CA THR A 493 11.15 -11.89 -4.06
C THR A 493 10.72 -13.28 -4.51
N PRO A 494 10.43 -14.21 -3.59
CA PRO A 494 9.92 -15.52 -3.98
C PRO A 494 8.46 -15.48 -4.47
N TRP A 495 7.67 -14.49 -4.04
CA TRP A 495 6.33 -14.22 -4.57
C TRP A 495 6.36 -13.29 -5.77
N LYS A 496 5.27 -13.32 -6.56
CA LYS A 496 4.98 -12.31 -7.57
C LYS A 496 4.49 -11.02 -6.93
N GLN A 497 4.74 -9.90 -7.58
CA GLN A 497 4.42 -8.59 -7.03
C GLN A 497 2.93 -8.27 -7.24
N GLY A 498 2.21 -7.94 -6.16
CA GLY A 498 0.94 -7.23 -6.24
C GLY A 498 1.11 -5.82 -5.68
N LEU A 499 0.82 -4.83 -6.51
CA LEU A 499 1.12 -3.41 -6.24
C LEU A 499 -0.19 -2.63 -6.21
N ASN A 500 -0.57 -2.06 -5.07
CA ASN A 500 -1.78 -1.26 -4.96
C ASN A 500 -1.57 0.12 -5.59
N MET A 501 -2.56 0.57 -6.36
CA MET A 501 -2.47 1.80 -7.15
C MET A 501 -3.75 2.63 -7.06
N TYR A 502 -3.59 3.87 -6.59
CA TYR A 502 -4.65 4.86 -6.45
C TYR A 502 -4.27 6.18 -7.13
N GLY A 503 -5.25 6.92 -7.61
CA GLY A 503 -5.03 8.23 -8.21
C GLY A 503 -4.10 8.15 -9.43
N GLY A 504 -3.16 9.08 -9.50
CA GLY A 504 -2.17 9.15 -10.58
C GLY A 504 -1.23 7.95 -10.67
N SER A 505 -1.06 7.17 -9.59
CA SER A 505 -0.16 6.01 -9.59
C SER A 505 -0.63 4.88 -10.51
N THR A 506 -1.92 4.82 -10.85
CA THR A 506 -2.50 3.87 -11.81
C THR A 506 -2.00 4.09 -13.25
N ASN A 507 -1.49 5.28 -13.57
CA ASN A 507 -0.88 5.58 -14.84
C ASN A 507 0.12 6.74 -14.69
N SER A 508 1.31 6.42 -14.20
CA SER A 508 2.38 7.40 -14.01
C SER A 508 3.70 6.93 -14.64
N PRO A 509 4.45 7.83 -15.30
CA PRO A 509 5.83 7.56 -15.71
C PRO A 509 6.72 7.08 -14.55
N TRP A 510 6.47 7.56 -13.33
CA TRP A 510 7.23 7.11 -12.16
C TRP A 510 6.95 5.63 -11.85
N MET A 511 5.68 5.20 -11.89
CA MET A 511 5.31 3.81 -11.62
C MET A 511 5.87 2.87 -12.71
N GLN A 512 5.79 3.29 -13.97
CA GLN A 512 6.39 2.56 -15.09
C GLN A 512 7.91 2.38 -14.89
N PHE A 513 8.61 3.44 -14.49
CA PHE A 513 10.03 3.36 -14.16
C PHE A 513 10.29 2.45 -12.95
N PHE A 514 9.47 2.54 -11.89
CA PHE A 514 9.60 1.70 -10.69
C PHE A 514 9.53 0.20 -11.02
N ILE A 515 8.54 -0.20 -11.82
CA ILE A 515 8.33 -1.58 -12.30
C ILE A 515 9.52 -2.02 -13.16
N ALA A 516 9.88 -1.21 -14.17
CA ALA A 516 10.95 -1.55 -15.10
C ALA A 516 12.33 -1.65 -14.43
N GLN A 517 12.66 -0.68 -13.56
CA GLN A 517 13.94 -0.66 -12.82
C GLN A 517 14.12 -1.91 -11.94
N ARG A 518 13.02 -2.39 -11.36
CA ARG A 518 13.01 -3.60 -10.53
C ARG A 518 12.86 -4.88 -11.32
N LYS A 519 12.72 -4.81 -12.65
CA LYS A 519 12.46 -5.96 -13.52
C LYS A 519 11.22 -6.76 -13.09
N ILE A 520 10.22 -6.04 -12.57
CA ILE A 520 8.95 -6.65 -12.18
C ILE A 520 8.19 -6.96 -13.47
N ALA A 521 7.94 -8.24 -13.69
CA ALA A 521 7.14 -8.76 -14.78
C ALA A 521 6.08 -9.70 -14.22
N ASP A 522 4.98 -9.89 -14.94
CA ASP A 522 3.92 -10.81 -14.54
C ASP A 522 3.37 -10.51 -13.14
N TYR A 523 3.04 -9.24 -12.91
CA TYR A 523 2.60 -8.67 -11.63
C TYR A 523 1.09 -8.47 -11.58
N GLY A 524 0.53 -8.32 -10.40
CA GLY A 524 -0.87 -7.98 -10.17
C GLY A 524 -1.06 -6.54 -9.69
N VAL A 525 -2.27 -6.02 -9.84
CA VAL A 525 -2.70 -4.79 -9.16
C VAL A 525 -3.94 -5.11 -8.32
N PRO A 526 -3.75 -5.61 -7.07
CA PRO A 526 -4.85 -6.04 -6.18
C PRO A 526 -5.84 -4.94 -5.83
N GLU A 527 -5.43 -3.69 -5.93
CA GLU A 527 -6.32 -2.53 -5.83
C GLU A 527 -5.98 -1.52 -6.92
N PHE A 528 -6.94 -1.24 -7.81
CA PHE A 528 -6.77 -0.38 -8.97
C PHE A 528 -7.84 0.72 -9.01
N ASN A 529 -7.49 1.94 -8.60
CA ASN A 529 -8.46 3.02 -8.41
C ASN A 529 -7.95 4.36 -8.98
N PRO A 530 -8.18 4.65 -10.27
CA PRO A 530 -7.63 5.86 -10.88
C PRO A 530 -8.16 7.17 -10.28
N GLN A 531 -9.40 7.20 -9.78
CA GLN A 531 -10.03 8.35 -9.09
C GLN A 531 -9.91 9.69 -9.86
N GLN A 532 -9.99 9.65 -11.19
CA GLN A 532 -9.77 10.79 -12.09
C GLN A 532 -10.99 10.99 -13.01
N TRP A 533 -11.46 12.22 -13.14
CA TRP A 533 -12.70 12.58 -13.86
C TRP A 533 -12.59 13.81 -14.78
N LYS A 534 -11.52 14.61 -14.67
CA LYS A 534 -11.36 15.88 -15.38
C LYS A 534 -10.94 15.70 -16.85
N ARG A 535 -10.52 14.50 -17.24
CA ARG A 535 -10.15 14.15 -18.61
C ARG A 535 -10.81 12.85 -18.99
N ASP A 536 -11.29 12.79 -20.23
CA ASP A 536 -11.84 11.58 -20.80
C ASP A 536 -10.72 10.60 -21.21
N GLY A 537 -11.02 9.31 -21.15
CA GLY A 537 -10.10 8.24 -21.56
C GLY A 537 -9.00 7.87 -20.54
N GLU A 538 -8.82 8.62 -19.44
CA GLU A 538 -7.76 8.35 -18.45
C GLU A 538 -7.82 6.92 -17.88
N HIS A 539 -9.01 6.41 -17.58
CA HIS A 539 -9.21 5.04 -17.07
C HIS A 539 -8.81 3.97 -18.09
N LEU A 540 -9.22 4.15 -19.36
CA LEU A 540 -8.87 3.23 -20.45
C LEU A 540 -7.36 3.25 -20.69
N ALA A 541 -6.75 4.44 -20.74
CA ALA A 541 -5.31 4.59 -20.91
C ALA A 541 -4.52 3.94 -19.77
N ALA A 542 -5.00 4.04 -18.53
CA ALA A 542 -4.40 3.38 -17.38
C ALA A 542 -4.43 1.85 -17.54
N MET A 543 -5.58 1.25 -17.84
CA MET A 543 -5.68 -0.20 -18.06
C MET A 543 -4.83 -0.68 -19.25
N GLN A 544 -4.80 0.08 -20.35
CA GLN A 544 -3.95 -0.20 -21.51
C GLN A 544 -2.46 -0.12 -21.18
N SER A 545 -2.04 0.82 -20.32
CA SER A 545 -0.66 0.91 -19.83
C SER A 545 -0.28 -0.38 -19.08
N HIS A 546 -1.16 -0.88 -18.21
CA HIS A 546 -0.94 -2.13 -17.46
C HIS A 546 -0.94 -3.38 -18.34
N LEU A 547 -1.79 -3.43 -19.37
CA LEU A 547 -1.72 -4.46 -20.40
C LEU A 547 -0.33 -4.46 -21.05
N LYS A 548 0.14 -3.32 -21.54
CA LYS A 548 1.45 -3.20 -22.20
C LYS A 548 2.63 -3.51 -21.27
N ALA A 549 2.51 -3.18 -19.99
CA ALA A 549 3.53 -3.43 -18.98
C ALA A 549 3.59 -4.90 -18.50
N GLY A 550 2.65 -5.76 -18.94
CA GLY A 550 2.64 -7.18 -18.60
C GLY A 550 2.02 -7.51 -17.24
N ALA A 551 1.07 -6.69 -16.76
CA ALA A 551 0.26 -7.04 -15.58
C ALA A 551 -0.59 -8.29 -15.88
N ARG A 552 -0.62 -9.27 -14.99
CA ARG A 552 -1.49 -10.46 -15.08
C ARG A 552 -2.95 -10.12 -14.80
N PHE A 553 -3.20 -9.28 -13.81
CA PHE A 553 -4.55 -8.85 -13.46
C PHE A 553 -4.54 -7.43 -12.87
N ILE A 554 -5.68 -6.76 -12.97
CA ILE A 554 -6.02 -5.58 -12.18
C ILE A 554 -7.35 -5.83 -11.47
N SER A 555 -7.47 -5.33 -10.24
CA SER A 555 -8.69 -5.47 -9.43
C SER A 555 -9.28 -4.08 -9.15
N PRO A 556 -10.25 -3.64 -9.98
CA PRO A 556 -11.04 -2.43 -9.72
C PRO A 556 -11.74 -2.48 -8.36
N TYR A 557 -11.92 -1.31 -7.71
CA TYR A 557 -12.36 -1.18 -6.31
C TYR A 557 -13.46 -2.15 -5.91
N TYR A 558 -14.70 -1.89 -6.33
CA TYR A 558 -15.78 -2.84 -6.21
C TYR A 558 -17.00 -2.48 -7.06
N PHE A 559 -17.79 -3.51 -7.34
CA PHE A 559 -19.20 -3.44 -7.71
C PHE A 559 -20.02 -4.01 -6.57
N SER A 560 -21.28 -3.60 -6.43
CA SER A 560 -22.16 -4.15 -5.40
C SER A 560 -23.44 -4.70 -6.03
N ILE A 561 -23.66 -6.01 -5.85
CA ILE A 561 -24.93 -6.67 -6.19
C ILE A 561 -25.85 -6.79 -4.97
N ILE A 562 -25.48 -6.15 -3.85
CA ILE A 562 -26.30 -6.10 -2.64
C ILE A 562 -27.60 -5.33 -2.94
N PRO A 563 -28.79 -5.91 -2.66
CA PRO A 563 -30.05 -5.20 -2.81
C PRO A 563 -30.09 -3.88 -2.04
N GLN A 564 -30.70 -2.85 -2.63
CA GLN A 564 -30.80 -1.52 -2.00
C GLN A 564 -31.42 -1.55 -0.59
N ARG A 565 -32.35 -2.48 -0.31
CA ARG A 565 -32.96 -2.62 1.02
C ARG A 565 -31.95 -2.96 2.13
N PHE A 566 -30.78 -3.51 1.76
CA PHE A 566 -29.69 -3.82 2.70
C PHE A 566 -28.59 -2.75 2.68
N LYS A 567 -28.57 -1.86 1.68
CA LYS A 567 -27.64 -0.74 1.63
C LYS A 567 -28.14 0.35 2.58
N GLY A 568 -27.27 0.86 3.45
CA GLY A 568 -27.59 1.99 4.30
C GLY A 568 -27.84 3.25 3.46
N ALA A 569 -28.76 4.12 3.90
CA ALA A 569 -29.08 5.35 3.19
C ALA A 569 -27.98 6.44 3.29
N SER A 570 -26.99 6.26 4.17
CA SER A 570 -25.93 7.23 4.45
C SER A 570 -24.79 7.15 3.44
N GLU A 571 -24.39 8.30 2.88
CA GLU A 571 -23.15 8.42 2.11
C GLU A 571 -21.92 8.21 3.01
N HIS A 572 -20.98 7.36 2.59
CA HIS A 572 -19.67 7.20 3.25
C HIS A 572 -18.56 7.07 2.20
N GLY A 573 -17.30 7.32 2.57
CA GLY A 573 -16.19 7.44 1.63
C GLY A 573 -16.01 6.26 0.66
N VAL A 574 -16.41 5.05 1.08
CA VAL A 574 -16.37 3.83 0.23
C VAL A 574 -17.42 3.87 -0.89
N ASN A 575 -18.65 4.32 -0.63
CA ASN A 575 -19.71 4.28 -1.65
C ASN A 575 -19.51 5.28 -2.80
N ARG A 576 -18.63 6.26 -2.63
CA ARG A 576 -18.18 7.16 -3.70
C ARG A 576 -17.43 6.41 -4.80
N MET A 577 -16.81 5.28 -4.45
CA MET A 577 -15.98 4.47 -5.34
C MET A 577 -16.71 3.25 -5.90
N GLU A 578 -18.02 3.08 -5.62
CA GLU A 578 -18.83 2.02 -6.24
C GLU A 578 -18.87 2.22 -7.76
N LEU A 579 -18.48 1.19 -8.52
CA LEU A 579 -18.50 1.25 -9.97
C LEU A 579 -19.90 0.96 -10.50
N SER A 580 -20.54 1.98 -11.07
CA SER A 580 -21.85 1.87 -11.71
C SER A 580 -22.00 2.92 -12.80
N ALA A 581 -22.96 2.71 -13.71
CA ALA A 581 -23.22 3.65 -14.81
C ALA A 581 -23.72 5.03 -14.34
N ASP A 582 -24.26 5.11 -13.12
CA ASP A 582 -24.94 6.26 -12.50
C ASP A 582 -24.17 6.92 -11.35
N ASN A 583 -22.96 6.44 -11.02
CA ASN A 583 -22.11 7.06 -10.00
C ASN A 583 -20.98 7.91 -10.61
N PRO A 584 -21.13 9.24 -10.79
CA PRO A 584 -20.08 10.08 -11.36
C PRO A 584 -18.96 10.42 -10.36
N LYS A 585 -19.10 10.06 -9.08
CA LYS A 585 -18.17 10.47 -8.03
C LYS A 585 -16.80 9.84 -8.26
N ASP A 586 -15.78 10.69 -8.17
CA ASP A 586 -14.38 10.32 -8.38
C ASP A 586 -14.12 9.59 -9.73
N GLY A 587 -15.01 9.77 -10.73
CA GLY A 587 -14.88 9.17 -12.06
C GLY A 587 -15.37 7.72 -12.16
N SER A 588 -16.13 7.21 -11.19
CA SER A 588 -16.57 5.81 -11.14
C SER A 588 -17.39 5.38 -12.36
N ASP A 589 -18.30 6.22 -12.88
CA ASP A 589 -19.07 5.96 -14.10
C ASP A 589 -18.19 5.89 -15.36
N LYS A 590 -17.18 6.74 -15.45
CA LYS A 590 -16.19 6.72 -16.53
C LYS A 590 -15.34 5.46 -16.44
N PHE A 591 -14.98 5.01 -15.24
CA PHE A 591 -14.22 3.77 -15.07
C PHE A 591 -15.07 2.54 -15.43
N TYR A 592 -16.33 2.50 -14.99
CA TYR A 592 -17.30 1.48 -15.38
C TYR A 592 -17.39 1.33 -16.91
N ARG A 593 -17.57 2.44 -17.65
CA ARG A 593 -17.64 2.42 -19.12
C ARG A 593 -16.31 2.00 -19.75
N ALA A 594 -15.18 2.44 -19.19
CA ALA A 594 -13.87 2.07 -19.69
C ALA A 594 -13.58 0.57 -19.55
N ILE A 595 -14.08 -0.10 -18.50
CA ILE A 595 -13.96 -1.57 -18.35
C ILE A 595 -14.70 -2.27 -19.50
N ILE A 596 -15.94 -1.87 -19.77
CA ILE A 596 -16.76 -2.43 -20.87
C ILE A 596 -16.09 -2.19 -22.23
N GLU A 597 -15.53 -1.00 -22.45
CA GLU A 597 -14.81 -0.69 -23.68
C GLU A 597 -13.54 -1.54 -23.82
N PHE A 598 -12.80 -1.72 -22.73
CA PHE A 598 -11.53 -2.44 -22.75
C PHE A 598 -11.70 -3.96 -22.90
N ALA A 599 -12.81 -4.52 -22.41
CA ALA A 599 -13.15 -5.93 -22.58
C ALA A 599 -13.51 -6.32 -24.04
N LYS A 600 -13.63 -5.36 -24.96
CA LYS A 600 -13.90 -5.64 -26.38
C LYS A 600 -12.66 -6.04 -27.20
N GLN A 601 -11.47 -6.01 -26.59
CA GLN A 601 -10.18 -6.20 -27.27
C GLN A 601 -9.94 -7.63 -27.74
#